data_AF-A0A101TN73-F1
#
_entry.id   AF-A0A101TN73-F1
#
_cell.length_a   1.000
_cell.length_b   1.000
_cell.length_c   1.000
_cell.angle_alpha   90.00
_cell.angle_beta   90.00
_cell.angle_gamma   90.00
#
_symmetry.space_group_name_H-M   'P 1'
#
loop_
_entity.id
_entity.type
_entity.pdbx_description
1 polymer ?
#
loop_
_entity_poly.entity_id
_entity_poly.type
_entity_poly.pdbx_seq_one_letter_code
_entity_poly.pdbx_strand_id
1 'polypeptide(L)' 'MRPSERLADTPAVRREGHWWLVTPAGAMPASEPRLTSELDRFAADMAAADRAVAKLRTERAAVREDQP' A
#
# COMPACT_ATOMS: atom_id res chain seq x y z
N MET A 1 -17.45 0.31 6.67
CA MET A 1 -16.60 1.11 5.76
C MET A 1 -15.18 0.61 5.93
N ARG A 2 -14.54 0.16 4.85
CA ARG A 2 -13.10 -0.18 4.91
C ARG A 2 -12.32 1.15 4.96
N PRO A 3 -11.31 1.30 5.85
CA PRO A 3 -10.54 2.53 5.91
C PRO A 3 -9.92 2.81 4.53
N SER A 4 -9.95 4.08 4.11
CA SER A 4 -9.29 4.50 2.88
C SER A 4 -7.79 4.35 3.06
N GLU A 5 -7.16 3.43 2.33
CA GLU A 5 -5.72 3.23 2.37
C GLU A 5 -5.09 4.09 1.28
N ARG A 6 -4.23 5.04 1.69
CA ARG A 6 -3.40 5.78 0.75
C ARG A 6 -2.24 4.89 0.34
N LEU A 7 -2.03 4.79 -0.97
CA LEU A 7 -0.97 3.98 -1.52
C LEU A 7 0.36 4.73 -1.37
N ALA A 8 1.08 4.45 -0.28
CA ALA A 8 2.31 5.15 0.10
C ALA A 8 2.11 6.69 0.11
N ASP A 9 3.11 7.45 -0.33
CA ASP A 9 3.04 8.91 -0.46
C ASP A 9 2.47 9.38 -1.82
N THR A 10 1.75 8.50 -2.53
CA THR A 10 1.13 8.85 -3.80
C THR A 10 -0.23 9.53 -3.60
N PRO A 11 -0.73 10.27 -4.61
CA PRO A 11 -2.09 10.79 -4.58
C PRO A 11 -3.18 9.70 -4.69
N ALA A 12 -2.84 8.43 -4.89
CA ALA A 12 -3.82 7.36 -5.06
C ALA A 12 -4.31 6.81 -3.71
N VAL A 13 -5.63 6.70 -3.57
CA VAL A 13 -6.29 6.09 -2.41
C VAL A 13 -7.30 5.04 -2.87
N ARG A 14 -7.38 3.92 -2.15
CA ARG A 14 -8.37 2.87 -2.42
C ARG A 14 -9.58 3.02 -1.50
N ARG A 15 -10.78 3.15 -2.06
CA ARG A 15 -12.05 3.30 -1.33
C ARG A 15 -13.10 2.36 -1.89
N GLU A 16 -13.65 1.49 -1.03
CA GLU A 16 -14.70 0.54 -1.41
C GLU A 16 -14.38 -0.22 -2.72
N GLY A 17 -13.12 -0.68 -2.85
CA GLY A 17 -12.63 -1.41 -4.02
C GLY A 17 -12.19 -0.57 -5.22
N HIS A 18 -12.48 0.74 -5.23
CA HIS A 18 -12.20 1.64 -6.35
C HIS A 18 -11.03 2.57 -6.06
N TRP A 19 -10.28 2.93 -7.11
CA TRP A 19 -9.18 3.87 -7.03
C TRP A 19 -9.67 5.32 -7.18
N TRP A 20 -9.14 6.20 -6.34
CA TRP A 20 -9.37 7.64 -6.39
C TRP A 20 -8.03 8.37 -6.37
N LEU A 21 -7.92 9.45 -7.14
CA LEU A 21 -6.79 10.36 -7.13
C LEU A 21 -7.15 11.59 -6.29
N VAL A 22 -6.34 11.87 -5.27
CA VAL A 22 -6.49 13.03 -4.40
C VAL A 22 -5.61 14.15 -4.92
N THR A 23 -6.23 15.29 -5.18
CA THR A 23 -5.58 16.56 -5.55
C THR A 23 -5.93 17.61 -4.50
N PRO A 24 -5.23 18.77 -4.46
CA PRO A 24 -5.63 19.88 -3.61
C PRO A 24 -7.07 20.36 -3.84
N ALA A 25 -7.60 20.18 -5.06
CA ALA A 25 -8.96 20.57 -5.43
C ALA A 25 -10.03 19.51 -5.05
N GLY A 26 -9.63 18.31 -4.63
CA GLY A 26 -10.54 17.23 -4.24
C GLY A 26 -10.11 15.86 -4.74
N ALA A 27 -10.97 14.87 -4.51
CA ALA A 27 -10.77 13.49 -4.93
C ALA A 27 -11.58 13.17 -6.19
N MET A 28 -10.94 12.57 -7.19
CA MET A 28 -11.58 12.16 -8.46
C MET A 28 -11.43 10.66 -8.66
N PRO A 29 -12.45 9.95 -9.17
CA PRO A 29 -12.34 8.52 -9.45
C PRO A 29 -11.34 8.28 -10.59
N ALA A 30 -10.46 7.29 -10.42
CA ALA A 30 -9.61 6.81 -11.50
C ALA A 30 -10.44 5.87 -12.39
N SER A 31 -10.89 6.36 -13.54
CA SER A 31 -11.75 5.62 -14.48
C SER A 31 -11.01 4.96 -15.63
N GLU A 32 -9.73 5.30 -15.84
CA GLU A 32 -8.94 4.75 -16.94
C GLU A 32 -8.44 3.33 -16.56
N PRO A 33 -8.82 2.28 -17.31
CA PRO A 33 -8.55 0.89 -16.91
C PRO A 33 -7.07 0.57 -16.75
N ARG A 34 -6.21 1.04 -17.66
CA ARG A 34 -4.77 0.76 -17.60
C ARG A 34 -4.16 1.38 -16.34
N LEU A 35 -4.54 2.61 -15.99
CA LEU A 35 -4.13 3.26 -14.75
C LEU A 35 -4.55 2.44 -13.53
N THR A 36 -5.80 1.97 -13.48
CA THR A 36 -6.27 1.18 -12.34
C THR A 36 -5.53 -0.14 -12.19
N SER A 37 -5.18 -0.81 -13.30
CA SER A 37 -4.36 -2.03 -13.28
C SER A 37 -2.94 -1.78 -12.76
N GLU A 38 -2.30 -0.67 -13.15
CA GLU A 38 -0.98 -0.30 -12.62
C GLU A 38 -1.04 0.03 -11.12
N LEU A 39 -2.11 0.68 -10.66
CA LEU A 39 -2.31 0.94 -9.22
C LEU A 39 -2.52 -0.35 -8.42
N ASP A 40 -3.26 -1.33 -8.96
CA ASP A 40 -3.41 -2.64 -8.32
C ASP A 40 -2.08 -3.39 -8.23
N ARG A 41 -1.29 -3.36 -9.32
CA ARG A 41 0.05 -3.96 -9.33
C ARG A 41 0.96 -3.29 -8.30
N PHE A 42 0.98 -1.96 -8.26
CA PHE A 42 1.80 -1.22 -7.32
C PHE A 42 1.40 -1.49 -5.86
N ALA A 43 0.10 -1.59 -5.58
CA ALA A 43 -0.38 -1.99 -4.26
C ALA A 43 0.07 -3.41 -3.86
N ALA A 44 0.07 -4.35 -4.81
CA ALA A 44 0.55 -5.71 -4.57
C ALA A 44 2.06 -5.74 -4.27
N ASP A 45 2.85 -4.97 -5.01
CA ASP A 45 4.31 -4.86 -4.82
C ASP A 45 4.64 -4.21 -3.47
N MET A 46 3.94 -3.14 -3.08
CA MET A 46 4.08 -2.50 -1.76
C MET A 46 3.74 -3.48 -0.63
N ALA A 47 2.62 -4.20 -0.73
CA ALA A 47 2.24 -5.19 0.27
C ALA A 47 3.27 -6.34 0.35
N ALA A 48 3.91 -6.72 -0.77
CA ALA A 48 4.99 -7.70 -0.77
C ALA A 48 6.25 -7.17 -0.07
N ALA A 49 6.62 -5.92 -0.32
CA ALA A 49 7.73 -5.25 0.35
C ALA A 49 7.50 -5.14 1.86
N ASP A 50 6.30 -4.72 2.28
CA ASP A 50 5.95 -4.62 3.71
C ASP A 50 6.03 -5.97 4.42
N ARG A 51 5.55 -7.03 3.77
CA ARG A 51 5.70 -8.41 4.30
C ARG A 51 7.17 -8.82 4.41
N ALA A 52 8.00 -8.49 3.42
CA ALA A 52 9.42 -8.80 3.45
C ALA A 52 10.14 -8.05 4.59
N VAL A 53 9.84 -6.76 4.78
CA VAL A 53 10.39 -5.96 5.89
C VAL A 53 9.93 -6.49 7.23
N ALA A 54 8.64 -6.85 7.36
CA ALA A 54 8.11 -7.43 8.59
C ALA A 54 8.83 -8.75 8.95
N LYS A 55 9.04 -9.63 7.96
CA LYS A 55 9.80 -10.88 8.14
C LYS A 55 11.22 -10.62 8.66
N LEU A 56 11.95 -9.69 8.02
CA LEU A 56 13.32 -9.34 8.45
C LEU A 56 13.36 -8.77 9.87
N ARG A 57 12.35 -7.98 10.27
CA ARG A 57 12.25 -7.44 11.64
C ARG A 57 12.03 -8.55 12.66
N THR A 58 11.15 -9.52 12.36
CA THR A 58 10.90 -10.68 13.22
C THR A 58 12.14 -11.56 13.36
N GLU A 59 12.83 -11.87 12.25
CA GLU A 59 14.08 -12.64 12.27
C GLU A 59 15.16 -11.95 13.11
N ARG A 60 15.30 -10.62 12.98
CA ARG A 60 16.26 -9.85 13.79
C ARG A 60 15.90 -9.82 15.28
N ALA A 61 14.62 -9.78 15.63
CA ALA A 61 14.18 -9.83 17.02
C ALA A 61 14.54 -11.17 17.66
N ALA A 62 14.27 -12.28 16.98
CA ALA A 62 14.61 -13.63 17.45
C ALA A 62 16.12 -13.80 17.68
N VAL A 63 16.97 -13.30 16.75
CA VAL A 63 18.44 -13.34 16.92
C VAL A 63 18.92 -12.53 18.14
N ARG A 64 18.21 -11.45 18.50
CA ARG A 64 18.56 -10.63 19.68
C ARG A 64 18.11 -11.27 20.99
N GLU A 65 17.03 -12.04 20.98
CA GLU A 65 16.53 -12.77 22.15
C GLU A 65 17.40 -14.01 22.47
N ASP A 66 18.05 -14.59 21.45
CA ASP A 66 18.99 -15.71 21.58
C ASP A 66 20.43 -15.30 22.01
N GLN A 67 20.72 -14.01 22.18
CA GLN A 67 22.00 -13.52 22.72
C GLN A 67 21.90 -13.27 24.24
N PRO A 68 22.74 -13.93 25.07
CA PRO A 68 22.76 -13.73 26.53
C PRO A 68 23.41 -12.40 26.97
#